data_AF-A0A2E1X8E5-F1
#
_entry.id   AF-A0A2E1X8E5-F1
#
_cell.length_a   1.000
_cell.length_b   1.000
_cell.length_c   1.000
_cell.angle_alpha   90.00
_cell.angle_beta   90.00
_cell.angle_gamma   90.00
#
_symmetry.space_group_name_H-M   'P 1'
#
loop_
_entity.id
_entity.type
_entity.pdbx_description
1 polymer ?
#
loop_
_entity_poly.entity_id
_entity_poly.type
_entity_poly.pdbx_seq_one_letter_code
_entity_poly.pdbx_strand_id
1 'polypeptide(L)'
;MSQKKCSKTPEGVAGLPYAHGKVFATLDEYLAHLQQLSAIDLPYWREVRPGVYEQVVHMPEATTPKTATREELLAMYCFDSE
;
A
#
# COMPACT_ATOMS: atom_id res chain seq x y z
N MET A 1 0.80 -23.30 -5.24
CA MET A 1 2.04 -22.48 -5.28
C MET A 1 1.65 -21.05 -5.61
N SER A 2 1.11 -20.28 -4.65
CA SER A 2 0.61 -18.92 -4.91
C SER A 2 1.59 -17.89 -4.39
N GLN A 3 2.67 -17.63 -5.14
CA GLN A 3 3.63 -16.58 -4.79
C GLN A 3 3.99 -15.77 -6.03
N LYS A 4 3.16 -14.76 -6.30
CA LYS A 4 3.57 -13.47 -6.87
C LYS A 4 2.47 -12.47 -6.54
N LYS A 5 2.58 -11.86 -5.36
CA LYS A 5 1.62 -10.89 -4.78
C LYS A 5 1.64 -9.54 -5.51
N CYS A 6 2.68 -9.26 -6.29
CA CYS A 6 2.90 -8.04 -7.06
C CYS A 6 3.86 -8.38 -8.23
N SER A 7 3.73 -7.69 -9.36
CA SER A 7 4.59 -7.85 -10.55
C SER A 7 5.17 -6.50 -10.94
N LYS A 8 6.51 -6.38 -10.97
CA LYS A 8 7.20 -5.21 -11.53
C LYS A 8 7.09 -5.24 -13.06
N THR A 9 6.65 -4.15 -13.66
CA THR A 9 6.59 -3.86 -15.10
C THR A 9 7.40 -2.58 -15.37
N PRO A 10 7.82 -2.32 -16.62
CA PRO A 10 8.50 -1.06 -16.96
C PRO A 10 7.65 0.20 -16.69
N GLU A 11 6.34 0.05 -16.59
CA GLU A 11 5.39 1.12 -16.29
C GLU A 11 5.15 1.30 -14.77
N GLY A 12 5.61 0.37 -13.93
CA GLY A 12 5.43 0.42 -12.47
C GLY A 12 5.20 -0.95 -11.84
N VAL A 13 4.49 -1.00 -10.71
CA VAL A 13 4.08 -2.25 -10.04
C VAL A 13 2.61 -2.54 -10.34
N ALA A 14 2.35 -3.72 -10.89
CA ALA A 14 1.02 -4.25 -11.19
C ALA A 14 0.62 -5.38 -10.23
N GLY A 15 -0.68 -5.66 -10.14
CA GLY A 15 -1.20 -6.79 -9.34
C GLY A 15 -1.19 -6.55 -7.83
N LEU A 16 -1.11 -5.29 -7.41
CA LEU A 16 -1.17 -4.88 -6.02
C LEU A 16 -2.56 -5.15 -5.40
N PRO A 17 -2.64 -5.50 -4.12
CA PRO A 17 -3.93 -5.63 -3.43
C PRO A 17 -4.64 -4.27 -3.42
N TYR A 18 -5.96 -4.26 -3.58
CA TYR A 18 -6.77 -3.03 -3.64
C TYR A 18 -6.40 -2.04 -4.77
N ALA A 19 -5.47 -2.36 -5.66
CA ALA A 19 -5.14 -1.54 -6.83
C ALA A 19 -6.21 -1.58 -7.92
N HIS A 20 -7.22 -2.46 -7.80
CA HIS A 20 -8.32 -2.57 -8.77
C HIS A 20 -7.85 -2.79 -10.23
N GLY A 21 -6.68 -3.43 -10.42
CA GLY A 21 -6.07 -3.64 -11.73
C GLY A 21 -5.22 -2.47 -12.25
N LYS A 22 -5.03 -1.42 -11.45
CA LYS A 22 -4.11 -0.32 -11.77
C LYS A 22 -2.65 -0.70 -11.54
N VAL A 23 -1.80 -0.01 -12.27
CA VAL A 23 -0.34 -0.06 -12.15
C VAL A 23 0.10 1.29 -11.55
N PHE A 24 1.04 1.25 -10.62
CA PHE A 24 1.56 2.45 -9.95
C PHE A 24 3.06 2.53 -10.16
N ALA A 25 3.58 3.68 -10.61
CA ALA A 25 5.01 3.86 -10.78
C ALA A 25 5.70 4.01 -9.41
N THR A 26 5.02 4.64 -8.46
CA THR A 26 5.55 4.90 -7.12
C THR A 26 4.63 4.43 -6.00
N LEU A 27 5.21 4.21 -4.81
CA LEU A 27 4.44 3.93 -3.60
C LEU A 27 3.49 5.07 -3.26
N ASP A 28 3.90 6.33 -3.48
CA ASP A 28 3.07 7.51 -3.17
C ASP A 28 1.75 7.51 -3.95
N GLU A 29 1.79 7.23 -5.26
CA GLU A 29 0.58 7.11 -6.07
C GLU A 29 -0.34 5.98 -5.60
N TYR A 30 0.25 4.86 -5.18
CA TYR A 30 -0.51 3.74 -4.62
C TYR A 30 -1.15 4.10 -3.27
N LEU A 31 -0.43 4.82 -2.41
CA LEU A 31 -0.94 5.30 -1.12
C LEU A 31 -2.05 6.34 -1.31
N ALA A 32 -1.90 7.27 -2.25
CA ALA A 32 -2.94 8.21 -2.62
C ALA A 32 -4.20 7.47 -3.11
N HIS A 33 -4.02 6.39 -3.89
CA HIS A 33 -5.15 5.56 -4.32
C HIS A 33 -5.84 4.86 -3.14
N LEU A 34 -5.09 4.26 -2.21
CA LEU A 34 -5.67 3.68 -1.00
C LEU A 34 -6.40 4.73 -0.14
N GLN A 35 -5.87 5.95 -0.06
CA GLN A 35 -6.54 7.06 0.62
C GLN A 35 -7.85 7.45 -0.07
N GLN A 36 -7.94 7.40 -1.40
CA GLN A 36 -9.23 7.60 -2.08
C GLN A 36 -10.22 6.47 -1.75
N LEU A 37 -9.73 5.23 -1.64
CA LEU A 37 -10.53 4.07 -1.25
C LEU A 37 -10.93 4.09 0.23
N SER A 38 -10.28 4.88 1.10
CA SER A 38 -10.71 5.01 2.49
C SER A 38 -12.12 5.61 2.61
N ALA A 39 -12.58 6.35 1.60
CA ALA A 39 -13.94 6.88 1.54
C ALA A 39 -15.02 5.78 1.48
N ILE A 40 -14.65 4.56 1.09
CA ILE A 40 -15.54 3.39 1.05
C ILE A 40 -15.26 2.38 2.17
N ASP A 41 -14.74 2.85 3.31
CA ASP A 41 -14.45 2.06 4.52
C ASP A 41 -13.37 0.97 4.31
N LEU A 42 -12.50 1.15 3.30
CA LEU A 42 -11.38 0.24 3.08
C LEU A 42 -10.17 0.60 3.94
N PRO A 43 -9.39 -0.42 4.36
CA PRO A 43 -8.14 -0.20 5.08
C PRO A 43 -7.12 0.52 4.18
N TYR A 44 -6.50 1.58 4.69
CA TYR A 44 -5.54 2.38 3.95
C TYR A 44 -4.31 2.71 4.80
N TRP A 45 -3.24 3.10 4.13
CA TRP A 45 -2.00 3.54 4.79
C TRP A 45 -1.94 5.07 4.77
N ARG A 46 -1.81 5.68 5.94
CA ARG A 46 -1.68 7.13 6.10
C ARG A 46 -0.23 7.47 6.44
N GLU A 47 0.35 8.44 5.74
CA GLU A 47 1.63 9.01 6.17
C GLU A 47 1.44 9.77 7.48
N VAL A 48 2.11 9.31 8.54
CA VAL A 48 2.09 9.96 9.86
C VAL A 48 3.38 10.74 10.12
N ARG A 49 4.49 10.35 9.50
CA ARG A 49 5.79 11.03 9.51
C ARG A 49 6.49 10.79 8.17
N PRO A 50 7.47 11.62 7.78
CA PRO A 50 8.25 11.37 6.56
C PRO A 50 8.88 9.97 6.59
N GLY A 51 8.40 9.09 5.72
CA GLY A 51 8.84 7.70 5.62
C GLY A 51 8.24 6.72 6.64
N VAL A 52 7.25 7.14 7.44
CA VAL A 52 6.49 6.27 8.35
C VAL A 52 5.01 6.37 8.06
N TYR A 53 4.42 5.21 7.82
CA TYR A 53 3.03 5.04 7.45
C TYR A 53 2.30 4.22 8.51
N GLU A 54 1.06 4.59 8.80
CA GLU A 54 0.19 3.88 9.72
C GLU A 54 -0.98 3.27 8.96
N GLN A 55 -1.23 1.98 9.17
CA GLN A 55 -2.38 1.28 8.62
C GLN A 55 -3.61 1.64 9.43
N VAL A 56 -4.48 2.43 8.81
CA VAL A 56 -5.78 2.80 9.35
C VAL A 56 -6.80 1.78 8.86
N VAL A 57 -7.37 1.00 9.78
CA VAL A 57 -8.45 0.05 9.50
C VAL A 57 -9.71 0.47 10.24
N HIS A 58 -10.86 0.49 9.55
CA HIS A 58 -12.17 0.86 10.11
C HIS A 58 -12.87 -0.32 10.83
N MET A 59 -12.13 -1.32 11.30
CA MET A 59 -12.69 -2.44 12.05
C MET A 59 -12.63 -2.16 13.56
N PRO A 60 -13.78 -2.10 14.26
CA PRO A 60 -13.84 -1.62 15.64
C PRO A 60 -13.26 -2.56 16.70
N GLU A 61 -12.95 -3.83 16.39
CA GLU A 61 -12.77 -4.83 17.45
C GLU A 61 -11.34 -5.23 17.81
N ALA A 62 -10.33 -5.28 16.93
CA ALA A 62 -9.03 -5.81 17.37
C ALA A 62 -7.89 -5.65 16.36
N THR A 63 -7.51 -4.43 15.97
CA THR A 63 -6.23 -4.28 15.26
C THR A 63 -5.53 -3.02 15.72
N THR A 64 -4.51 -3.21 16.55
CA THR A 64 -3.51 -2.17 16.82
C THR A 64 -3.05 -1.59 15.48
N PRO A 65 -3.09 -0.26 15.30
CA PRO A 65 -2.65 0.37 14.06
C PRO A 65 -1.22 -0.10 13.77
N LYS A 66 -1.02 -0.70 12.60
CA LYS A 66 0.31 -1.16 12.21
C LYS A 66 1.06 0.01 11.61
N THR A 67 2.15 0.40 12.24
CA THR A 67 3.11 1.32 11.61
C THR A 67 4.08 0.51 10.77
N ALA A 68 4.32 0.93 9.53
CA ALA A 68 5.34 0.41 8.64
C ALA A 68 6.15 1.57 8.07
N THR A 69 7.44 1.36 7.83
CA THR A 69 8.25 2.38 7.14
C THR A 69 8.01 2.35 5.63
N ARG A 70 8.46 3.39 4.95
CA ARG A 70 8.49 3.44 3.47
C ARG A 70 9.17 2.19 2.92
N GLU A 71 10.34 1.84 3.46
CA GLU A 71 11.14 0.68 3.04
C GLU A 71 10.38 -0.64 3.21
N GLU A 72 9.65 -0.80 4.33
CA GLU A 72 8.82 -1.98 4.56
C GLU A 72 7.65 -2.06 3.59
N LEU A 73 6.98 -0.93 3.30
CA LEU A 73 5.92 -0.89 2.29
C LEU A 73 6.48 -1.18 0.89
N LEU A 74 7.63 -0.60 0.54
CA LEU A 74 8.29 -0.86 -0.74
C LEU A 74 8.59 -2.36 -0.89
N ALA A 75 9.15 -3.00 0.14
CA ALA A 75 9.43 -4.43 0.16
C ALA A 75 8.15 -5.30 0.10
N MET A 76 7.11 -4.93 0.85
CA MET A 76 5.82 -5.64 0.87
C MET A 76 5.09 -5.58 -0.47
N TYR A 77 5.19 -4.45 -1.16
CA TYR A 77 4.49 -4.15 -2.40
C TYR A 77 5.38 -4.24 -3.64
N CYS A 78 6.59 -4.79 -3.53
CA CYS A 78 7.57 -4.93 -4.63
C CYS A 78 7.94 -3.62 -5.35
N PHE A 79 7.84 -2.47 -4.70
CA PHE A 79 8.40 -1.23 -5.25
C PHE A 79 9.93 -1.21 -5.06
N ASP A 80 10.62 -0.44 -5.90
CA ASP A 80 12.06 -0.23 -5.75
C ASP A 80 12.37 0.92 -4.78
N SER A 81 13.43 0.76 -4.00
CA SER A 81 13.97 1.76 -3.07
C SER A 81 15.23 2.36 -3.67
N GLU A 82 15.15 2.87 -4.90
CA GLU A 82 16.32 3.46 -5.60
C GLU A 82 16.49 4.95 -5.28
#